data_AF-A0A3L9HTC9-F1
#
_entry.id   AF-A0A3L9HTC9-F1
#
_cell.length_a   1.000
_cell.length_b   1.000
_cell.length_c   1.000
_cell.angle_alpha   90.00
_cell.angle_beta   90.00
_cell.angle_gamma   90.00
#
_symmetry.space_group_name_H-M   'P 1'
#
loop_
_entity.id
_entity.type
_entity.pdbx_description
1 polymer ?
#
loop_
_entity_poly.entity_id
_entity_poly.type
_entity_poly.pdbx_seq_one_letter_code
_entity_poly.pdbx_strand_id
1 'polypeptide(L)' 'PTPNLAARKLLSPEVANDKTLYPDAETIKNGEWQNDVGAASSIYEEYYQKLKAGR' A
#
# COMPACT_ATOMS: atom_id res chain seq x y z
N PRO A 1 0.20 -8.43 -4.56
CA PRO A 1 -0.90 -9.39 -4.25
C PRO A 1 -1.99 -9.29 -5.31
N THR A 2 -2.66 -10.40 -5.67
CA THR A 2 -3.75 -10.36 -6.66
C THR A 2 -5.09 -10.00 -6.02
N PRO A 3 -5.88 -9.08 -6.62
CA PRO A 3 -7.24 -8.80 -6.16
C PRO A 3 -8.26 -9.87 -6.62
N ASN A 4 -7.87 -10.77 -7.54
CA ASN A 4 -8.75 -11.82 -8.03
C ASN A 4 -8.74 -13.04 -7.09
N LEU A 5 -9.87 -13.27 -6.41
CA LEU A 5 -10.01 -14.37 -5.44
C LEU A 5 -9.91 -15.77 -6.06
N ALA A 6 -10.34 -15.95 -7.31
CA ALA A 6 -10.20 -17.23 -8.00
C ALA A 6 -8.73 -17.51 -8.35
N ALA A 7 -8.01 -16.49 -8.84
CA ALA A 7 -6.59 -16.61 -9.14
C ALA A 7 -5.75 -16.88 -7.87
N ARG A 8 -6.11 -16.30 -6.72
CA ARG A 8 -5.41 -16.52 -5.45
C ARG A 8 -5.37 -17.99 -5.05
N LYS A 9 -6.43 -18.76 -5.34
CA LYS A 9 -6.52 -20.20 -5.03
C LYS A 9 -5.54 -21.07 -5.84
N LEU A 10 -5.01 -20.54 -6.94
CA LEU A 10 -4.09 -21.24 -7.83
C LEU A 10 -2.62 -20.97 -7.50
N LEU A 11 -2.33 -20.08 -6.55
CA LEU A 11 -0.96 -19.75 -6.13
C LEU A 11 -0.38 -20.86 -5.25
N SER A 12 0.95 -20.97 -5.22
CA SER A 12 1.64 -21.85 -4.28
C SER A 12 1.31 -21.46 -2.83
N PRO A 13 1.28 -22.43 -1.88
CA PRO A 13 0.95 -22.15 -0.48
C PRO A 13 1.88 -21.12 0.16
N GLU A 14 3.16 -21.10 -0.24
CA GLU A 14 4.15 -20.14 0.24
C GLU A 14 3.75 -18.69 -0.09
N VAL A 15 3.14 -18.44 -1.25
CA VAL A 15 2.70 -17.11 -1.67
C VAL A 15 1.29 -16.80 -1.14
N ALA A 16 0.38 -17.77 -1.20
CA ALA A 16 -1.03 -17.56 -0.81
C ALA A 16 -1.23 -17.27 0.68
N ASN A 17 -0.31 -17.80 1.52
CA ASN A 17 -0.34 -17.70 2.98
C ASN A 17 0.69 -16.70 3.53
N ASP A 18 1.51 -16.07 2.70
CA ASP A 18 2.44 -15.02 3.14
C ASP A 18 1.66 -13.77 3.58
N LYS A 19 1.72 -13.47 4.88
CA LYS A 19 1.04 -12.32 5.48
C LYS A 19 1.62 -10.97 5.06
N THR A 20 2.84 -10.91 4.54
CA THR A 20 3.40 -9.68 3.97
C THR A 20 2.75 -9.33 2.63
N LEU A 21 2.23 -10.35 1.91
CA LEU A 21 1.50 -10.19 0.66
C LEU A 21 -0.01 -10.13 0.88
N TYR A 22 -0.55 -10.96 1.76
CA TYR A 22 -1.97 -11.03 2.12
C TYR A 22 -2.15 -10.87 3.64
N PRO A 23 -2.09 -9.63 4.16
CA PRO A 23 -2.28 -9.38 5.58
C PRO A 23 -3.67 -9.83 6.07
N ASP A 24 -3.78 -10.10 7.36
CA ASP A 24 -5.07 -10.39 7.99
C ASP A 24 -5.91 -9.12 8.20
N ALA A 25 -7.19 -9.32 8.52
CA ALA A 25 -8.15 -8.22 8.66
C ALA A 25 -7.79 -7.23 9.77
N GLU A 26 -7.16 -7.71 10.85
CA GLU A 26 -6.68 -6.86 11.94
C GLU A 26 -5.56 -5.95 11.46
N THR A 27 -4.59 -6.48 10.71
CA THR A 27 -3.53 -5.69 10.09
C THR A 27 -4.10 -4.67 9.10
N ILE A 28 -5.03 -5.08 8.24
CA ILE A 28 -5.65 -4.20 7.25
C ILE A 28 -6.41 -3.04 7.91
N LYS A 29 -7.10 -3.28 9.03
CA LYS A 29 -7.88 -2.26 9.75
C LYS A 29 -7.02 -1.09 10.26
N ASN A 30 -5.74 -1.33 10.50
CA ASN A 30 -4.79 -0.30 10.93
C ASN A 30 -4.12 0.45 9.76
N GLY A 31 -4.43 0.07 8.51
CA GLY A 31 -3.96 0.76 7.31
C GLY A 31 -4.83 1.96 6.95
N GLU A 32 -4.25 2.88 6.18
CA GLU A 32 -4.96 4.04 5.65
C GLU A 32 -4.93 4.02 4.12
N TRP A 33 -6.07 4.31 3.50
CA TRP A 33 -6.14 4.57 2.07
C TRP A 33 -5.70 6.00 1.79
N GLN A 34 -4.82 6.18 0.81
CA GLN A 34 -4.48 7.51 0.33
C GLN A 34 -5.73 8.14 -0.31
N ASN A 35 -6.18 9.26 0.27
CA ASN A 35 -7.27 10.05 -0.25
C ASN A 35 -6.73 11.17 -1.15
N ASP A 36 -7.59 11.72 -2.01
CA ASP A 36 -7.29 12.97 -2.70
C ASP A 36 -7.19 14.10 -1.66
N VAL A 37 -6.07 14.82 -1.69
CA VAL A 37 -5.77 15.95 -0.79
C VAL A 37 -5.89 17.31 -1.48
N GLY A 38 -6.28 17.35 -2.76
CA GLY A 38 -6.50 18.57 -3.53
C GLY A 38 -5.29 19.49 -3.53
N ALA A 39 -5.51 20.76 -3.15
CA ALA A 39 -4.46 21.78 -3.14
C ALA A 39 -3.27 21.47 -2.22
N ALA A 40 -3.44 20.62 -1.19
CA ALA A 40 -2.35 20.23 -0.31
C ALA A 40 -1.32 19.32 -1.01
N SER A 41 -1.65 18.72 -2.15
CA SER A 41 -0.72 17.91 -2.96
C SER A 41 0.57 18.66 -3.32
N SER A 42 0.48 19.96 -3.64
CA SER A 42 1.65 20.78 -3.96
C SER A 42 2.59 20.96 -2.77
N ILE A 43 2.05 21.05 -1.55
CA ILE A 43 2.84 21.14 -0.33
C ILE A 43 3.60 19.84 -0.10
N TYR A 44 2.92 18.69 -0.21
CA TYR A 44 3.57 17.38 -0.03
C TYR A 44 4.70 17.16 -1.04
N GLU A 45 4.49 17.54 -2.31
CA GLU A 45 5.52 17.44 -3.34
C GLU A 45 6.71 18.36 -3.06
N GLU A 46 6.47 19.61 -2.64
CA GLU A 46 7.54 20.56 -2.30
C GLU A 46 8.46 20.01 -1.21
N TYR A 47 7.89 19.54 -0.11
CA TYR A 47 8.66 18.97 1.00
C TYR A 47 9.36 17.67 0.61
N TYR A 48 8.74 16.85 -0.25
CA TYR A 48 9.40 15.66 -0.78
C TYR A 48 10.59 16.01 -1.69
N GLN A 49 10.50 17.07 -2.51
CA GLN A 49 11.64 17.54 -3.31
C GLN A 49 12.78 18.07 -2.43
N LYS A 50 12.47 18.84 -1.38
CA LYS A 50 13.48 19.31 -0.42
C LYS A 50 14.21 18.15 0.26
N LEU A 51 13.45 17.16 0.74
CA LEU A 51 14.00 15.93 1.32
C LEU A 51 14.95 15.21 0.34
N LYS A 52 14.54 14.98 -0.92
CA LYS A 52 15.40 14.36 -1.94
C LYS A 52 16.66 15.18 -2.24
N ALA A 53 16.57 16.51 -2.16
CA ALA A 53 17.69 17.41 -2.38
C ALA A 53 18.62 17.56 -1.16
N GLY A 54 18.29 16.91 -0.02
CA GLY A 54 19.04 17.05 1.24
C GLY A 54 18.89 18.43 1.88
N ARG A 55 17.75 19.09 1.68
CA ARG A 55 17.43 20.43 2.17
C ARG A 55 16.20 20.44 3.08
#